data_AF-A0A1I4PY52-F1
#
_entry.id   AF-A0A1I4PY52-F1
#
_cell.length_a   1.000
_cell.length_b   1.000
_cell.length_c   1.000
_cell.angle_alpha   90.00
_cell.angle_beta   90.00
_cell.angle_gamma   90.00
#
_symmetry.space_group_name_H-M   'P 1'
#
loop_
_entity.id
_entity.type
_entity.pdbx_description
1 polymer ?
#
loop_
_entity_poly.entity_id
_entity_poly.type
_entity_poly.pdbx_seq_one_letter_code
_entity_poly.pdbx_strand_id
1 'polypeptide(L)' 'MAEQGTPAYYTTMAVAKLFENEPMRAEFMNIYSQSTAAAQKYLEDNLDIPGPMAEAIVTKKDKELSDFVGANVCTYLW' A
#
# COMPACT_ATOMS: atom_id res chain seq x y z
N MET A 1 3.56 17.37 -6.12
CA MET A 1 3.63 17.05 -4.68
C MET A 1 2.29 16.45 -4.29
N ALA A 2 2.23 15.26 -3.72
CA ALA A 2 0.95 14.67 -3.30
C ALA A 2 0.46 15.42 -2.06
N GLU A 3 -0.76 15.97 -2.11
CA GLU A 3 -1.37 16.62 -0.96
C GLU A 3 -1.68 15.55 0.11
N GLN A 4 -1.24 15.80 1.35
CA GLN A 4 -1.58 14.98 2.51
C GLN A 4 -3.09 14.85 2.64
N GLY A 5 -3.59 13.64 2.90
CA GLY A 5 -5.03 13.36 2.98
C GLY A 5 -5.64 12.73 1.73
N THR A 6 -4.90 12.64 0.62
CA THR A 6 -5.39 12.01 -0.61
C THR A 6 -5.06 10.51 -0.67
N PRO A 7 -5.86 9.67 -1.37
CA PRO A 7 -5.53 8.26 -1.57
C PRO A 7 -4.15 8.05 -2.18
N ALA A 8 -3.75 8.90 -3.13
CA ALA A 8 -2.44 8.85 -3.77
C ALA A 8 -1.29 9.02 -2.75
N TYR A 9 -1.39 10.01 -1.84
CA TYR A 9 -0.41 10.23 -0.78
C TYR A 9 -0.24 8.99 0.11
N TYR A 10 -1.35 8.44 0.61
CA TYR A 10 -1.30 7.27 1.49
C TYR A 10 -0.84 6.01 0.77
N THR A 11 -1.14 5.88 -0.53
CA THR A 11 -0.62 4.76 -1.30
C THR A 11 0.90 4.87 -1.48
N THR A 12 1.43 6.06 -1.78
CA THR A 12 2.88 6.29 -1.84
C THR A 12 3.54 6.01 -0.49
N MET A 13 2.93 6.44 0.62
CA MET A 13 3.44 6.17 1.97
C MET A 13 3.41 4.67 2.30
N ALA A 14 2.32 3.97 1.96
CA ALA A 14 2.20 2.53 2.14
C ALA A 14 3.30 1.80 1.38
N VAL A 15 3.48 2.14 0.10
CA VAL A 15 4.50 1.56 -0.77
C VAL A 15 5.90 1.86 -0.23
N ALA A 16 6.20 3.09 0.17
CA ALA A 16 7.49 3.43 0.75
C ALA A 16 7.79 2.59 2.00
N LYS A 17 6.88 2.59 2.99
CA LYS A 17 7.08 1.83 4.25
C LYS A 17 7.16 0.32 4.03
N LEU A 18 6.38 -0.23 3.10
CA LEU A 18 6.44 -1.65 2.75
C LEU A 18 7.75 -1.98 2.00
N PHE A 19 8.20 -1.16 1.06
CA PHE A 19 9.43 -1.43 0.29
C PHE A 19 10.72 -1.14 1.05
N GLU A 20 10.68 -0.26 2.05
CA GLU A 20 11.78 -0.05 3.01
C GLU A 20 11.95 -1.26 3.96
N ASN A 21 10.92 -2.09 4.12
CA ASN A 21 10.93 -3.25 5.01
C ASN A 21 10.43 -4.51 4.28
N GLU A 22 11.35 -5.22 3.65
CA GLU A 22 11.07 -6.43 2.88
C GLU A 22 10.24 -7.49 3.64
N PRO A 23 10.52 -7.80 4.93
CA PRO A 23 9.64 -8.64 5.74
C PRO A 23 8.20 -8.15 5.82
N MET A 24 7.98 -6.85 6.10
CA MET A 24 6.63 -6.27 6.15
C MET A 24 5.92 -6.33 4.79
N ARG A 25 6.66 -6.15 3.69
CA ARG A 25 6.11 -6.32 2.33
C ARG A 25 5.66 -7.76 2.11
N ALA A 26 6.50 -8.74 2.44
CA ALA A 26 6.18 -10.15 2.26
C ALA A 26 4.94 -10.55 3.09
N GLU A 27 4.87 -10.07 4.33
CA GLU A 27 3.73 -10.27 5.22
C GLU A 27 2.45 -9.63 4.67
N PHE A 28 2.51 -8.36 4.27
CA PHE A 28 1.38 -7.66 3.66
C PHE A 28 0.87 -8.38 2.41
N MET A 29 1.77 -8.79 1.51
CA MET A 29 1.39 -9.50 0.28
C MET A 29 0.79 -10.88 0.58
N ASN A 30 1.30 -11.59 1.60
CA ASN A 30 0.72 -12.84 2.04
C ASN A 30 -0.70 -12.63 2.59
N ILE A 31 -0.91 -11.65 3.45
CA ILE A 31 -2.24 -11.29 3.99
C ILE A 31 -3.19 -10.85 2.87
N TYR A 32 -2.72 -10.02 1.95
CA TYR A 32 -3.49 -9.52 0.80
C TYR A 32 -3.97 -10.65 -0.11
N SER A 33 -3.13 -11.67 -0.34
CA SER A 33 -3.51 -12.85 -1.13
C SER A 33 -4.60 -13.71 -0.48
N GLN A 34 -4.75 -13.62 0.85
CA GLN A 34 -5.74 -14.38 1.61
C GLN A 34 -7.04 -13.59 1.82
N SER A 35 -6.95 -12.29 2.12
CA SER A 35 -8.09 -11.43 2.38
C SER A 35 -7.74 -9.95 2.22
N THR A 36 -8.46 -9.26 1.33
CA THR A 36 -8.35 -7.81 1.15
C THR A 36 -8.75 -7.04 2.40
N ALA A 37 -9.73 -7.52 3.16
CA ALA A 37 -10.15 -6.91 4.42
C ALA A 37 -9.07 -7.03 5.51
N ALA A 38 -8.35 -8.16 5.55
CA ALA A 38 -7.23 -8.32 6.47
C ALA A 38 -6.04 -7.44 6.08
N ALA A 39 -5.79 -7.27 4.78
CA ALA A 39 -4.75 -6.37 4.29
C ALA A 39 -5.08 -4.90 4.55
N GLN A 40 -6.36 -4.51 4.44
CA GLN A 40 -6.81 -3.17 4.82
C GLN A 40 -6.47 -2.90 6.28
N LYS A 41 -6.87 -3.82 7.16
CA LYS A 41 -6.60 -3.72 8.59
C LYS A 41 -5.10 -3.69 8.91
N TYR A 42 -4.29 -4.42 8.15
CA TYR A 42 -2.83 -4.35 8.29
C TYR A 42 -2.27 -2.95 7.98
N LEU A 43 -2.79 -2.27 6.95
CA LEU A 43 -2.40 -0.89 6.62
C LEU A 43 -2.85 0.11 7.69
N GLU A 44 -4.03 -0.11 8.28
CA GLU A 44 -4.53 0.70 9.39
C GLU A 44 -3.65 0.52 10.64
N ASP A 45 -3.44 -0.72 11.08
CA ASP A 45 -2.80 -1.05 12.36
C ASP A 45 -1.27 -0.84 12.34
N ASN A 46 -0.60 -1.02 11.19
CA ASN A 46 0.87 -0.99 11.12
C ASN A 46 1.43 0.25 10.41
N LEU A 47 0.65 0.90 9.55
CA LEU A 47 1.12 2.03 8.75
C LEU A 47 0.41 3.35 9.07
N ASP A 48 -0.54 3.33 10.02
CA ASP A 48 -1.40 4.46 10.41
C ASP A 48 -2.18 5.06 9.24
N ILE A 49 -2.61 4.21 8.29
CA ILE A 49 -3.38 4.66 7.14
C ILE A 49 -4.87 4.72 7.52
N PRO A 50 -5.57 5.85 7.30
CA PRO A 50 -6.99 5.95 7.58
C PRO A 50 -7.81 4.92 6.80
N GLY A 51 -8.80 4.29 7.44
CA GLY A 51 -9.59 3.20 6.85
C GLY A 51 -10.15 3.46 5.44
N PRO A 52 -10.76 4.61 5.13
CA PRO A 52 -11.22 4.93 3.77
C PRO A 52 -10.09 4.94 2.72
N MET A 53 -8.86 5.24 3.14
CA MET A 53 -7.68 5.27 2.28
C MET A 53 -7.07 3.87 2.16
N ALA A 54 -7.03 3.11 3.26
CA ALA A 54 -6.61 1.71 3.25
C ALA A 54 -7.52 0.87 2.35
N GLU A 55 -8.84 1.07 2.44
CA GLU A 55 -9.84 0.44 1.56
C GLU A 55 -9.59 0.80 0.10
N ALA A 56 -9.37 2.07 -0.21
CA ALA A 56 -9.05 2.54 -1.57
C ALA A 56 -7.73 1.97 -2.12
N ILE A 57 -6.79 1.57 -1.26
CA ILE A 57 -5.53 0.91 -1.63
C ILE A 57 -5.78 -0.57 -1.94
N VAL A 58 -6.45 -1.30 -1.05
CA VAL A 58 -6.65 -2.74 -1.20
C VAL A 58 -7.73 -3.13 -2.21
N THR A 59 -8.58 -2.20 -2.60
CA THR A 59 -9.60 -2.41 -3.63
C THR A 59 -9.05 -2.27 -5.06
N LYS A 60 -7.84 -1.71 -5.24
CA LYS A 60 -7.13 -1.72 -6.52
C LYS A 60 -6.63 -3.15 -6.79
N LYS A 61 -7.21 -3.85 -7.76
CA LYS A 61 -6.94 -5.28 -7.98
C LYS A 61 -5.75 -5.55 -8.90
N ASP A 62 -5.03 -6.63 -8.57
CA ASP A 62 -4.07 -7.37 -9.39
C ASP A 62 -3.05 -6.50 -10.15
N LYS A 63 -3.33 -6.21 -11.43
CA LYS A 63 -2.44 -5.43 -12.28
C LYS A 63 -2.39 -3.96 -11.86
N GLU A 64 -3.47 -3.38 -11.33
CA GLU A 64 -3.44 -1.98 -10.89
C GLU A 64 -2.62 -1.79 -9.63
N LEU A 65 -2.67 -2.71 -8.67
CA LEU A 65 -1.83 -2.61 -7.47
C LEU A 65 -0.38 -2.90 -7.82
N SER A 66 -0.10 -3.93 -8.61
CA SER A 66 1.27 -4.27 -9.03
C SER A 66 1.88 -3.23 -9.97
N ASP A 67 1.11 -2.68 -10.92
CA ASP A 67 1.52 -1.56 -11.77
C ASP A 67 1.66 -0.27 -10.96
N PHE A 68 0.79 0.00 -9.98
CA PHE A 68 0.89 1.18 -9.12
C PHE A 68 2.11 1.10 -8.20
N VAL A 69 2.31 -0.05 -7.56
CA VAL A 69 3.50 -0.34 -6.75
C VAL A 69 4.75 -0.26 -7.63
N GLY A 70 4.78 -0.93 -8.77
CA GLY A 70 5.91 -0.94 -9.70
C GLY A 70 6.24 0.44 -10.28
N ALA A 71 5.23 1.21 -10.71
CA ALA A 71 5.41 2.56 -11.23
C ALA A 71 5.92 3.54 -10.17
N ASN A 72 5.49 3.40 -8.92
CA ASN A 72 5.94 4.29 -7.85
C ASN A 72 7.29 3.84 -7.24
N VAL A 73 7.59 2.53 -7.19
CA VAL A 73 8.88 2.01 -6.71
C VAL A 73 10.02 2.42 -7.64
N CYS A 74 9.84 2.33 -8.97
CA CYS A 74 10.85 2.76 -9.92
C CYS A 74 11.04 4.29 -9.95
N THR A 75 10.06 5.08 -9.51
CA THR A 75 10.15 6.55 -9.48
C THR A 75 10.90 7.07 -8.25
N TYR A 76 10.93 6.30 -7.15
CA TYR A 76 11.59 6.71 -5.89
C TYR A 76 12.94 6.01 -5.63
N LEU A 77 13.32 5.02 -6.43
CA LEU A 77 14.64 4.36 -6.38
C LEU A 77 15.71 5.06 -7.24
N TRP A 78 15.40 6.23 -7.81
CA TRP A 78 16.38 7.07 -8.51
C TRP A 78 16.38 8.52 -8.04
#